data_AF-I1A7B1-F1
#
_entry.id   AF-I1A7B1-F1
#
_cell.length_a   1.000
_cell.length_b   1.000
_cell.length_c   1.000
_cell.angle_alpha   90.00
_cell.angle_beta   90.00
_cell.angle_gamma   90.00
#
_symmetry.space_group_name_H-M   'P 1'
#
loop_
_entity.id
_entity.type
_entity.pdbx_description
1 polymer ?
#
loop_
_entity_poly.entity_id
_entity_poly.type
_entity_poly.pdbx_seq_one_letter_code
_entity_poly.pdbx_strand_id
1 'polypeptide(L)'
;MYKYRDIIDDVDVITIRSIDSVSVYNAFRKTFTAALAEGDEFFNELTWNNFTRNDRFSPVVNKYIFDLFKFLSNKKYIGNNAKRSASFEKILNLLKEDNSSYEENKNVSAIVEEAKNIFKLAKLDGSASDVVILADEFDIFKNEEDRKKFEKIYFNFDAFDGCDIPS
;
A
#
# COMPACT_ATOMS: atom_id res chain seq x y z
N MET A 1 13.13 -13.63 -4.41
CA MET A 1 11.75 -13.65 -4.97
C MET A 1 10.88 -14.40 -3.98
N TYR A 2 9.81 -13.77 -3.51
CA TYR A 2 8.90 -14.32 -2.50
C TYR A 2 7.49 -14.41 -3.07
N LYS A 3 6.81 -15.53 -2.90
CA LYS A 3 5.36 -15.61 -3.09
C LYS A 3 4.66 -15.00 -1.89
N TYR A 4 3.39 -14.67 -2.07
CA TYR A 4 2.55 -14.21 -0.96
C TYR A 4 2.57 -15.17 0.24
N ARG A 5 2.50 -16.48 -0.01
CA ARG A 5 2.57 -17.49 1.05
C ARG A 5 3.91 -17.47 1.81
N ASP A 6 5.01 -17.20 1.11
CA ASP A 6 6.33 -17.12 1.73
C ASP A 6 6.43 -15.95 2.72
N ILE A 7 5.67 -14.86 2.49
CA ILE A 7 5.58 -13.73 3.44
C ILE A 7 4.80 -14.14 4.69
N ILE A 8 3.68 -14.85 4.52
CA ILE A 8 2.85 -15.34 5.64
C ILE A 8 3.65 -16.34 6.49
N ASP A 9 4.36 -17.24 5.84
CA ASP A 9 5.16 -18.28 6.51
C ASP A 9 6.52 -17.75 7.01
N ASP A 10 6.77 -16.43 6.86
CA ASP A 10 7.99 -15.73 7.25
C ASP A 10 9.28 -16.42 6.77
N VAL A 11 9.26 -16.90 5.52
CA VAL A 11 10.42 -17.54 4.90
C VAL A 11 11.60 -16.57 4.89
N ASP A 12 12.78 -17.06 5.25
CA ASP A 12 14.00 -16.27 5.44
C ASP A 12 13.90 -15.12 6.46
N VAL A 13 12.88 -15.16 7.32
CA VAL A 13 12.56 -14.10 8.29
C VAL A 13 12.30 -12.75 7.61
N ILE A 14 11.68 -12.78 6.42
CA ILE A 14 11.47 -11.60 5.57
C ILE A 14 10.63 -10.51 6.25
N THR A 15 9.77 -10.85 7.21
CA THR A 15 8.90 -9.88 7.88
C THR A 15 9.63 -8.98 8.89
N ILE A 16 10.78 -9.41 9.40
CA ILE A 16 11.61 -8.63 10.35
C ILE A 16 12.76 -7.87 9.68
N ARG A 17 13.08 -8.19 8.41
CA ARG A 17 14.15 -7.50 7.67
C ARG A 17 13.76 -6.06 7.38
N SER A 18 14.73 -5.16 7.43
CA SER A 18 14.59 -3.82 6.86
C SER A 18 14.56 -3.96 5.34
N ILE A 19 13.37 -3.80 4.77
CA ILE A 19 13.15 -3.87 3.33
C ILE A 19 13.15 -2.45 2.78
N ASP A 20 13.69 -2.28 1.59
CA ASP A 20 13.62 -1.02 0.87
C ASP A 20 12.15 -0.62 0.58
N SER A 21 11.80 0.64 0.84
CA SER A 21 10.43 1.11 0.69
C SER A 21 9.98 1.19 -0.78
N VAL A 22 10.91 1.33 -1.74
CA VAL A 22 10.59 1.23 -3.18
C VAL A 22 10.16 -0.20 -3.55
N SER A 23 10.80 -1.21 -2.97
CA SER A 23 10.41 -2.62 -3.12
C SER A 23 8.99 -2.89 -2.62
N VAL A 24 8.62 -2.31 -1.47
CA VAL A 24 7.25 -2.44 -0.92
C VAL A 24 6.22 -1.68 -1.76
N TYR A 25 6.55 -0.47 -2.22
CA TYR A 25 5.72 0.27 -3.17
C TYR A 25 5.46 -0.53 -4.46
N ASN A 26 6.49 -1.15 -5.02
CA ASN A 26 6.36 -2.04 -6.18
C ASN A 26 5.52 -3.29 -5.88
N ALA A 27 5.62 -3.83 -4.67
CA ALA A 27 4.80 -4.95 -4.24
C ALA A 27 3.32 -4.57 -4.17
N PHE A 28 2.98 -3.39 -3.60
CA PHE A 28 1.62 -2.87 -3.58
C PHE A 28 1.05 -2.73 -4.99
N ARG A 29 1.83 -2.15 -5.90
CA ARG A 29 1.41 -2.00 -7.31
C ARG A 29 1.13 -3.33 -7.97
N LYS A 30 1.99 -4.33 -7.76
CA LYS A 30 1.75 -5.70 -8.24
C LYS A 30 0.47 -6.29 -7.64
N THR A 31 0.21 -6.08 -6.35
CA THR A 31 -1.07 -6.50 -5.73
C THR A 31 -2.26 -5.91 -6.47
N PHE A 32 -2.22 -4.61 -6.80
CA PHE A 32 -3.30 -3.96 -7.55
C PHE A 32 -3.39 -4.39 -9.02
N THR A 33 -2.30 -4.78 -9.68
CA THR A 33 -2.40 -5.39 -11.03
C THR A 33 -3.17 -6.72 -11.04
N ALA A 34 -3.28 -7.41 -9.91
CA ALA A 34 -4.15 -8.57 -9.77
C ALA A 34 -5.57 -8.23 -9.30
N ALA A 35 -5.76 -7.16 -8.54
CA ALA A 35 -7.04 -6.78 -7.96
C ALA A 35 -7.91 -5.90 -8.90
N LEU A 36 -7.29 -5.22 -9.86
CA LEU A 36 -7.95 -4.23 -10.73
C LEU A 36 -7.80 -4.56 -12.21
N ALA A 37 -8.81 -4.17 -12.99
CA ALA A 37 -8.78 -4.15 -14.46
C ALA A 37 -8.52 -2.73 -14.98
N GLU A 38 -8.03 -2.60 -16.22
CA GLU A 38 -7.64 -1.30 -16.82
C GLU A 38 -8.76 -0.23 -16.84
N GLY A 39 -10.03 -0.64 -16.78
CA GLY A 39 -11.18 0.27 -16.71
C GLY A 39 -11.62 0.66 -15.31
N ASP A 40 -10.98 0.13 -14.26
CA ASP A 40 -11.35 0.43 -12.88
C ASP A 40 -10.88 1.84 -12.46
N GLU A 41 -11.71 2.50 -11.65
CA GLU A 41 -11.30 3.71 -10.94
C GLU A 41 -10.07 3.41 -10.08
N PHE A 42 -9.05 4.28 -10.16
CA PHE A 42 -7.73 4.13 -9.52
C PHE A 42 -6.76 3.12 -10.15
N PHE A 43 -7.09 2.50 -11.30
CA PHE A 43 -6.16 1.54 -11.93
C PHE A 43 -4.78 2.15 -12.19
N ASN A 44 -4.71 3.32 -12.82
CA ASN A 44 -3.43 3.94 -13.17
C ASN A 44 -2.67 4.39 -11.91
N GLU A 45 -3.37 5.04 -10.99
CA GLU A 45 -2.82 5.56 -9.73
C GLU A 45 -2.20 4.44 -8.89
N LEU A 46 -2.82 3.26 -8.89
CA LEU A 46 -2.42 2.13 -8.04
C LEU A 46 -1.53 1.09 -8.73
N THR A 47 -1.38 1.12 -10.06
CA THR A 47 -0.58 0.12 -10.79
C THR A 47 0.63 0.69 -11.53
N TRP A 48 0.61 1.97 -11.94
CA TRP A 48 1.70 2.56 -12.71
C TRP A 48 2.88 2.97 -11.85
N ASN A 49 4.09 2.88 -12.43
CA ASN A 49 5.30 3.29 -11.74
C ASN A 49 5.51 4.79 -11.94
N ASN A 50 5.28 5.57 -10.89
CA ASN A 50 5.56 7.01 -10.93
C ASN A 50 6.92 7.34 -10.27
N PHE A 51 7.62 6.34 -9.73
CA PHE A 51 8.94 6.52 -9.17
C PHE A 51 10.01 6.55 -10.26
N THR A 52 10.82 7.62 -10.23
CA THR A 52 11.92 7.83 -11.17
C THR A 52 13.28 7.91 -10.48
N ARG A 53 13.35 8.59 -9.32
CA ARG A 53 14.59 8.83 -8.57
C ARG A 53 14.32 8.94 -7.06
N ASN A 54 15.31 8.55 -6.24
CA ASN A 54 15.24 8.51 -4.77
C ASN A 54 14.83 9.85 -4.14
N ASP A 55 15.34 10.98 -4.65
CA ASP A 55 15.04 12.33 -4.15
C ASP A 55 13.59 12.80 -4.42
N ARG A 56 12.80 11.98 -5.12
CA ARG A 56 11.39 12.26 -5.45
C ARG A 56 10.45 11.19 -4.95
N PHE A 57 10.94 10.22 -4.17
CA PHE A 57 10.11 9.11 -3.74
C PHE A 57 9.06 9.54 -2.71
N SER A 58 9.40 10.39 -1.75
CA SER A 58 8.46 10.83 -0.71
C SER A 58 7.18 11.46 -1.29
N PRO A 59 7.24 12.44 -2.23
CA PRO A 59 6.05 12.94 -2.91
C PRO A 59 5.27 11.86 -3.68
N VAL A 60 5.96 10.92 -4.33
CA VAL A 60 5.33 9.83 -5.08
C VAL A 60 4.55 8.90 -4.15
N VAL A 61 5.16 8.49 -3.03
CA VAL A 61 4.53 7.61 -2.04
C VAL A 61 3.36 8.32 -1.35
N ASN A 62 3.50 9.59 -0.97
CA ASN A 62 2.40 10.31 -0.31
C ASN A 62 1.17 10.41 -1.21
N LYS A 63 1.37 10.72 -2.50
CA LYS A 63 0.28 10.71 -3.48
C LYS A 63 -0.32 9.31 -3.64
N TYR A 64 0.53 8.30 -3.82
CA TYR A 64 0.09 6.92 -3.92
C TYR A 64 -0.71 6.44 -2.70
N ILE A 65 -0.26 6.76 -1.48
CA ILE A 65 -0.95 6.43 -0.23
C ILE A 65 -2.31 7.13 -0.15
N PHE A 66 -2.38 8.40 -0.55
CA PHE A 66 -3.65 9.11 -0.60
C PHE A 66 -4.63 8.45 -1.58
N ASP A 67 -4.19 8.15 -2.81
CA ASP A 67 -5.02 7.49 -3.83
C ASP A 67 -5.42 6.07 -3.39
N LEU A 68 -4.52 5.36 -2.71
CA LEU A 68 -4.80 4.07 -2.07
C LEU A 68 -5.97 4.20 -1.08
N PHE A 69 -5.95 5.19 -0.21
CA PHE A 69 -7.04 5.37 0.76
C PHE A 69 -8.34 5.87 0.13
N LYS A 70 -8.28 6.65 -0.97
CA LYS A 70 -9.48 6.94 -1.77
C LYS A 70 -10.10 5.66 -2.33
N PHE A 71 -9.29 4.78 -2.91
CA PHE A 71 -9.77 3.47 -3.37
C PHE A 71 -10.35 2.63 -2.22
N LEU A 72 -9.60 2.52 -1.11
CA LEU A 72 -10.01 1.74 0.05
C LEU A 72 -11.26 2.31 0.75
N SER A 73 -11.60 3.58 0.54
CA SER A 73 -12.78 4.20 1.15
C SER A 73 -14.10 3.53 0.77
N ASN A 74 -14.11 2.89 -0.40
CA ASN A 74 -15.23 2.09 -0.91
C ASN A 74 -15.11 0.58 -0.58
N LYS A 75 -14.11 0.20 0.24
CA LYS A 75 -13.83 -1.18 0.64
C LYS A 75 -14.13 -1.39 2.11
N LYS A 76 -14.34 -2.66 2.48
CA LYS A 76 -14.52 -3.05 3.87
C LYS A 76 -13.15 -3.35 4.50
N TYR A 77 -12.88 -2.74 5.66
CA TYR A 77 -11.81 -3.21 6.54
C TYR A 77 -12.32 -4.44 7.31
N ILE A 78 -11.61 -5.55 7.17
CA ILE A 78 -11.94 -6.86 7.76
C ILE A 78 -10.89 -7.33 8.77
N GLY A 79 -9.83 -6.55 8.97
CA GLY A 79 -8.81 -6.81 9.99
C GLY A 79 -9.36 -6.68 11.42
N ASN A 80 -8.62 -7.24 12.37
CA ASN A 80 -8.98 -7.24 13.80
C ASN A 80 -8.14 -6.27 14.66
N ASN A 81 -7.22 -5.52 14.05
CA ASN A 81 -6.37 -4.61 14.78
C ASN A 81 -7.09 -3.28 15.04
N ALA A 82 -7.36 -3.00 16.32
CA ALA A 82 -8.11 -1.83 16.76
C ALA A 82 -7.44 -0.49 16.36
N LYS A 83 -6.10 -0.41 16.41
CA LYS A 83 -5.37 0.81 16.04
C LYS A 83 -5.55 1.11 14.55
N ARG A 84 -5.42 0.10 13.69
CA ARG A 84 -5.58 0.24 12.24
C ARG A 84 -7.02 0.55 11.86
N SER A 85 -7.99 -0.11 12.50
CA SER A 85 -9.41 0.20 12.32
C SER A 85 -9.71 1.66 12.64
N ALA A 86 -9.25 2.16 13.79
CA ALA A 86 -9.49 3.54 14.21
C ALA A 86 -8.84 4.56 13.27
N SER A 87 -7.60 4.30 12.82
CA SER A 87 -6.95 5.17 11.83
C SER A 87 -7.66 5.14 10.48
N PHE A 88 -8.15 3.98 10.04
CA PHE A 88 -8.91 3.87 8.80
C PHE A 88 -10.22 4.66 8.89
N GLU A 89 -10.98 4.54 9.98
CA GLU A 89 -12.20 5.32 10.22
C GLU A 89 -11.96 6.84 10.18
N LYS A 90 -10.85 7.31 10.76
CA LYS A 90 -10.47 8.72 10.67
C LYS A 90 -10.20 9.16 9.23
N ILE A 91 -9.47 8.34 8.47
CA ILE A 91 -9.21 8.61 7.04
C ILE A 91 -10.54 8.70 6.27
N LEU A 92 -11.48 7.78 6.53
CA LEU A 92 -12.81 7.82 5.90
C LEU A 92 -13.55 9.13 6.21
N ASN A 93 -13.46 9.63 7.45
CA ASN A 93 -14.09 10.90 7.82
C ASN A 93 -13.42 12.08 7.13
N LEU A 94 -12.09 12.12 7.06
CA LEU A 94 -11.34 13.16 6.35
C LEU A 94 -11.65 13.21 4.85
N LEU A 95 -11.80 12.04 4.22
CA LEU A 95 -12.18 11.92 2.80
C LEU A 95 -13.66 12.28 2.54
N LYS A 96 -14.54 12.12 3.53
CA LYS A 96 -15.94 12.59 3.44
C LYS A 96 -16.03 14.11 3.52
N GLU A 97 -15.20 14.73 4.34
CA GLU A 97 -15.13 16.20 4.47
C GLU A 97 -14.56 16.87 3.22
N ASP A 98 -13.67 16.18 2.51
CA ASP A 98 -13.06 16.62 1.27
C ASP A 98 -12.68 15.42 0.41
N ASN A 99 -13.37 15.23 -0.71
CA ASN A 99 -13.13 14.12 -1.66
C ASN A 99 -12.42 14.60 -2.94
N SER A 100 -11.81 15.79 -2.93
CA SER A 100 -11.03 16.30 -4.07
C SER A 100 -9.78 15.45 -4.35
N SER A 101 -9.03 15.80 -5.41
CA SER A 101 -7.77 15.13 -5.75
C SER A 101 -6.66 15.47 -4.74
N TYR A 102 -5.56 14.72 -4.80
CA TYR A 102 -4.39 14.96 -3.93
C TYR A 102 -3.90 16.42 -3.97
N GLU A 103 -3.94 17.06 -5.13
CA GLU A 103 -3.43 18.43 -5.32
C GLU A 103 -4.32 19.50 -4.68
N GLU A 104 -5.60 19.21 -4.45
CA GLU A 104 -6.59 20.17 -3.96
C GLU A 104 -7.03 19.88 -2.52
N ASN A 105 -6.82 18.65 -2.06
CA ASN A 105 -7.39 18.17 -0.81
C ASN A 105 -6.69 18.78 0.42
N LYS A 106 -7.47 19.46 1.26
CA LYS A 106 -6.92 20.15 2.45
C LYS A 106 -6.47 19.18 3.56
N ASN A 107 -6.91 17.92 3.49
CA ASN A 107 -6.71 16.90 4.51
C ASN A 107 -5.55 15.92 4.18
N VAL A 108 -4.83 16.11 3.07
CA VAL A 108 -3.74 15.21 2.63
C VAL A 108 -2.76 14.88 3.74
N SER A 109 -2.25 15.89 4.44
CA SER A 109 -1.26 15.70 5.52
C SER A 109 -1.82 14.83 6.65
N ALA A 110 -3.08 15.06 7.06
CA ALA A 110 -3.73 14.28 8.10
C ALA A 110 -4.04 12.84 7.66
N ILE A 111 -4.43 12.65 6.39
CA ILE A 111 -4.67 11.32 5.80
C ILE A 111 -3.37 10.51 5.77
N VAL A 112 -2.27 11.10 5.27
CA VAL A 112 -0.96 10.46 5.24
C VAL A 112 -0.46 10.16 6.65
N GLU A 113 -0.70 11.04 7.62
CA GLU A 113 -0.32 10.79 9.01
C GLU A 113 -1.08 9.61 9.63
N GLU A 114 -2.39 9.50 9.41
CA GLU A 114 -3.15 8.34 9.87
C GLU A 114 -2.77 7.06 9.11
N ALA A 115 -2.40 7.16 7.83
CA ALA A 115 -1.93 6.03 7.03
C ALA A 115 -0.67 5.35 7.63
N LYS A 116 0.20 6.12 8.30
CA LYS A 116 1.40 5.60 9.00
C LYS A 116 1.06 4.63 10.14
N ASN A 117 -0.17 4.65 10.64
CA ASN A 117 -0.63 3.69 11.65
C ASN A 117 -1.09 2.37 11.03
N ILE A 118 -1.27 2.32 9.71
CA ILE A 118 -1.76 1.16 8.95
C ILE A 118 -0.62 0.50 8.19
N PHE A 119 0.11 1.27 7.39
CA PHE A 119 1.19 0.79 6.55
C PHE A 119 2.50 1.47 6.95
N LYS A 120 3.58 0.68 7.09
CA LYS A 120 4.92 1.24 7.28
C LYS A 120 5.39 2.00 6.04
N LEU A 121 4.93 1.63 4.86
CA LEU A 121 5.24 2.34 3.60
C LEU A 121 4.94 3.84 3.68
N ALA A 122 3.87 4.26 4.38
CA ALA A 122 3.54 5.67 4.58
C ALA A 122 4.56 6.43 5.47
N LYS A 123 5.44 5.71 6.17
CA LYS A 123 6.59 6.25 6.91
C LYS A 123 7.88 6.23 6.07
N LEU A 124 7.81 5.83 4.81
CA LEU A 124 8.97 5.48 3.96
C LEU A 124 9.80 4.33 4.53
N ASP A 125 9.19 3.49 5.37
CA ASP A 125 9.79 2.30 5.95
C ASP A 125 9.21 1.05 5.24
N GLY A 126 10.06 0.18 4.74
CA GLY A 126 9.63 -1.01 4.02
C GLY A 126 9.42 -2.20 4.95
N SER A 127 8.22 -2.78 4.91
CA SER A 127 7.96 -4.10 5.46
C SER A 127 7.11 -4.96 4.54
N ALA A 128 7.53 -6.21 4.34
CA ALA A 128 6.76 -7.20 3.58
C ALA A 128 5.39 -7.47 4.22
N SER A 129 5.25 -7.26 5.54
CA SER A 129 3.96 -7.43 6.22
C SER A 129 2.91 -6.49 5.66
N ASP A 130 3.27 -5.30 5.16
CA ASP A 130 2.32 -4.35 4.59
C ASP A 130 1.52 -4.97 3.42
N VAL A 131 2.12 -5.89 2.66
CA VAL A 131 1.41 -6.65 1.60
C VAL A 131 0.35 -7.58 2.19
N VAL A 132 0.66 -8.25 3.31
CA VAL A 132 -0.30 -9.10 4.03
C VAL A 132 -1.43 -8.25 4.60
N ILE A 133 -1.11 -7.12 5.22
CA ILE A 133 -2.11 -6.17 5.73
C ILE A 133 -3.04 -5.74 4.61
N LEU A 134 -2.49 -5.34 3.45
CA LEU A 134 -3.30 -4.90 2.31
C LEU A 134 -4.20 -6.03 1.77
N ALA A 135 -3.67 -7.24 1.63
CA ALA A 135 -4.37 -8.35 0.99
C ALA A 135 -5.41 -9.03 1.89
N ASP A 136 -5.21 -9.04 3.22
CA ASP A 136 -6.07 -9.77 4.15
C ASP A 136 -6.94 -8.89 5.04
N GLU A 137 -6.59 -7.62 5.23
CA GLU A 137 -7.37 -6.73 6.10
C GLU A 137 -8.26 -5.77 5.33
N PHE A 138 -8.10 -5.70 4.00
CA PHE A 138 -8.93 -4.90 3.13
C PHE A 138 -9.53 -5.77 2.02
N ASP A 139 -10.82 -5.63 1.79
CA ASP A 139 -11.57 -6.37 0.77
C ASP A 139 -11.30 -5.83 -0.66
N ILE A 140 -10.06 -6.01 -1.14
CA ILE A 140 -9.59 -5.43 -2.40
C ILE A 140 -9.88 -6.31 -3.62
N PHE A 141 -10.00 -7.63 -3.45
CA PHE A 141 -10.24 -8.59 -4.53
C PHE A 141 -11.73 -8.75 -4.80
N LYS A 142 -12.17 -8.56 -6.05
CA LYS A 142 -13.60 -8.63 -6.41
C LYS A 142 -14.16 -10.05 -6.36
N ASN A 143 -13.30 -11.05 -6.54
CA ASN A 143 -13.67 -12.45 -6.64
C ASN A 143 -12.47 -13.37 -6.35
N GLU A 144 -12.73 -14.67 -6.28
CA GLU A 144 -11.71 -15.70 -6.04
C GLU A 144 -10.66 -15.80 -7.18
N GLU A 145 -11.02 -15.44 -8.41
CA GLU A 145 -10.10 -15.46 -9.54
C GLU A 145 -9.00 -14.40 -9.37
N ASP A 146 -9.36 -13.19 -8.94
CA ASP A 146 -8.41 -12.10 -8.67
C ASP A 146 -7.50 -12.45 -7.49
N ARG A 147 -8.04 -13.10 -6.44
CA ARG A 147 -7.24 -13.67 -5.35
C ARG A 147 -6.25 -14.73 -5.88
N LYS A 148 -6.69 -15.64 -6.75
CA LYS A 148 -5.82 -16.65 -7.38
C LYS A 148 -4.75 -16.05 -8.29
N LYS A 149 -5.02 -14.93 -8.96
CA LYS A 149 -4.02 -14.17 -9.73
C LYS A 149 -2.96 -13.62 -8.78
N PHE A 150 -3.39 -12.97 -7.71
CA PHE A 150 -2.50 -12.42 -6.68
C PHE A 150 -1.61 -13.48 -6.04
N GLU A 151 -2.14 -14.65 -5.67
CA GLU A 151 -1.37 -15.73 -5.03
C GLU A 151 -0.26 -16.32 -5.91
N LYS A 152 -0.31 -16.08 -7.24
CA LYS A 152 0.73 -16.48 -8.20
C LYS A 152 1.81 -15.42 -8.40
N ILE A 153 1.64 -14.23 -7.85
CA ILE A 153 2.61 -13.13 -7.98
C ILE A 153 3.87 -13.42 -7.17
N TYR A 154 5.01 -13.04 -7.75
CA TYR A 154 6.29 -12.98 -7.06
C TYR A 154 6.67 -11.54 -6.73
N PHE A 155 6.99 -11.33 -5.46
CA PHE A 155 7.49 -10.09 -4.89
C PHE A 155 9.03 -10.11 -4.83
N ASN A 156 9.62 -8.97 -5.16
CA ASN A 156 11.04 -8.72 -4.95
C ASN A 156 11.13 -7.75 -3.79
N PHE A 157 11.78 -8.20 -2.72
CA PHE A 157 12.05 -7.39 -1.54
C PHE A 157 13.56 -7.27 -1.43
N ASP A 158 14.07 -6.11 -1.80
CA ASP A 158 15.48 -5.79 -1.64
C ASP A 158 15.72 -5.32 -0.20
N ALA A 159 16.87 -5.68 0.35
CA ALA A 159 17.26 -5.23 1.67
C ALA A 159 17.57 -3.73 1.62
N PHE A 160 17.22 -3.01 2.68
CA PHE A 160 17.63 -1.63 2.84
C PHE A 160 19.16 -1.56 3.02
N ASP A 161 19.84 -0.85 2.12
CA ASP A 161 21.31 -0.79 2.08
C ASP A 161 21.90 0.48 2.72
N GLY A 162 21.06 1.40 3.21
CA GLY A 162 21.47 2.61 3.94
C GLY A 162 22.14 3.69 3.10
N CYS A 163 22.42 3.44 1.82
CA CYS A 163 22.98 4.42 0.89
C CYS A 163 21.89 5.10 0.05
N ASP A 164 20.76 4.43 -0.18
CA ASP A 164 19.61 4.96 -0.89
C ASP A 164 18.45 5.25 0.09
N ILE A 165 18.58 6.30 0.88
CA ILE A 165 17.46 6.80 1.69
C ILE A 165 16.61 7.70 0.78
N PRO A 166 15.41 7.29 0.36
CA PRO A 166 14.51 8.21 -0.30
C PRO A 166 14.13 9.37 0.63
N SER A 167 14.34 10.60 0.15
CA SER A 167 13.99 11.84 0.85
C SER A 167 12.61 12.35 0.45
#